data_AF-A0A6L7MRR5-F1
#
_entry.id   AF-A0A6L7MRR5-F1
#
_cell.length_a   1.000
_cell.length_b   1.000
_cell.length_c   1.000
_cell.angle_alpha   90.00
_cell.angle_beta   90.00
_cell.angle_gamma   90.00
#
_symmetry.space_group_name_H-M   'P 1'
#
loop_
_entity.id
_entity.type
_entity.pdbx_description
1 polymer ?
#
loop_
_entity_poly.entity_id
_entity_poly.type
_entity_poly.pdbx_seq_one_letter_code
_entity_poly.pdbx_strand_id
1 'polypeptide(L)'
;MREAIALGYEVVPYEAQGEQYHATETMNEQQARDYWQAQNLLAATLQKDADAKVLVHCGYAHLQETASTRWTPMAYYLHQATGLDPLTVDQTAFAERGIEQAEHGWRQGSEARGLIEDRPLVLLDAAGDLLRREQDNVDIRVVNPRTQYVNGRPVWMRMGGRRVAVAIDTPECVSEAGVISAFDADWEERAVPYDRVEVMAAKMDMYLPPDTEMELRGFRLDGSLVFRRALTTP
;
A
#
# COMPACT_ATOMS: atom_id res chain seq x y z
N MET A 1 3.05 3.30 7.66
CA MET A 1 4.23 3.72 8.45
C MET A 1 3.89 4.27 9.82
N ARG A 2 3.16 5.40 9.94
CA ARG A 2 2.82 6.01 11.24
C ARG A 2 2.21 5.02 12.23
N GLU A 3 1.25 4.24 11.75
CA GLU A 3 0.63 3.20 12.59
C GLU A 3 1.60 2.12 13.04
N ALA A 4 2.49 1.66 12.16
CA ALA A 4 3.46 0.64 12.53
C ALA A 4 4.32 1.12 13.72
N ILE A 5 4.79 2.37 13.65
CA ILE A 5 5.55 3.00 14.74
C ILE A 5 4.70 3.11 16.01
N ALA A 6 3.44 3.55 15.91
CA ALA A 6 2.54 3.66 17.06
C ALA A 6 2.25 2.30 17.73
N LEU A 7 2.20 1.21 16.94
CA LEU A 7 2.06 -0.17 17.41
C LEU A 7 3.37 -0.76 17.95
N GLY A 8 4.49 -0.01 17.92
CA GLY A 8 5.79 -0.43 18.43
C GLY A 8 6.64 -1.24 17.45
N TYR A 9 6.32 -1.24 16.15
CA TYR A 9 7.20 -1.83 15.14
C TYR A 9 8.43 -0.96 14.91
N GLU A 10 9.59 -1.60 14.80
CA GLU A 10 10.76 -1.00 14.16
C GLU A 10 10.56 -1.00 12.64
N VAL A 11 10.59 0.19 12.03
CA VAL A 11 10.49 0.35 10.58
C VAL A 11 11.88 0.35 9.98
N VAL A 12 12.19 -0.64 9.14
CA VAL A 12 13.48 -0.75 8.45
C VAL A 12 13.32 -0.54 6.95
N PRO A 13 14.13 0.34 6.32
CA PRO A 13 14.22 0.38 4.87
C PRO A 13 15.04 -0.81 4.38
N TYR A 14 14.63 -1.40 3.25
CA TYR A 14 15.36 -2.52 2.66
C TYR A 14 15.69 -2.31 1.18
N GLU A 15 15.33 -1.16 0.59
CA GLU A 15 15.52 -0.91 -0.85
C GLU A 15 16.99 -1.04 -1.27
N ALA A 16 17.23 -1.52 -2.49
CA ALA A 16 18.58 -1.52 -3.06
C ALA A 16 19.04 -0.08 -3.34
N GLN A 17 20.32 0.22 -3.08
CA GLN A 17 20.87 1.58 -3.16
C GLN A 17 22.21 1.65 -3.90
N GLY A 18 22.39 2.70 -4.70
CA GLY A 18 23.67 3.06 -5.32
C GLY A 18 24.32 1.91 -6.09
N GLU A 19 25.56 1.59 -5.74
CA GLU A 19 26.35 0.54 -6.38
C GLU A 19 25.75 -0.87 -6.26
N GLN A 20 24.79 -1.10 -5.36
CA GLN A 20 24.13 -2.41 -5.22
C GLN A 20 23.45 -2.86 -6.52
N TYR A 21 22.93 -1.92 -7.33
CA TYR A 21 22.33 -2.25 -8.64
C TYR A 21 23.34 -2.82 -9.65
N HIS A 22 24.65 -2.60 -9.43
CA HIS A 22 25.72 -2.99 -10.35
C HIS A 22 26.77 -3.91 -9.71
N ALA A 23 26.60 -4.28 -8.44
CA ALA A 23 27.60 -5.03 -7.66
C ALA A 23 27.80 -6.48 -8.13
N THR A 24 26.92 -7.00 -8.98
CA THR A 24 26.93 -8.40 -9.43
C THR A 24 26.96 -8.45 -10.95
N GLU A 25 28.15 -8.68 -11.54
CA GLU A 25 28.34 -8.72 -13.00
C GLU A 25 27.50 -9.79 -13.71
N THR A 26 27.01 -10.80 -12.98
CA THR A 26 26.20 -11.91 -13.50
C THR A 26 24.70 -11.69 -13.41
N MET A 27 24.23 -10.63 -12.73
CA MET A 27 22.81 -10.35 -12.56
C MET A 27 22.41 -9.13 -13.38
N ASN A 28 21.19 -9.16 -13.92
CA ASN A 28 20.57 -7.93 -14.41
C ASN A 28 20.11 -7.04 -13.24
N GLU A 29 19.82 -5.77 -13.51
CA GLU A 29 19.42 -4.80 -12.48
C GLU A 29 18.19 -5.24 -11.67
N GLN A 30 17.22 -5.91 -12.31
CA GLN A 30 16.01 -6.38 -11.63
C GLN A 30 16.32 -7.50 -10.63
N GLN A 31 17.20 -8.43 -10.99
CA GLN A 31 17.68 -9.48 -10.10
C GLN A 31 18.57 -8.90 -8.99
N ALA A 32 19.48 -7.97 -9.33
CA ALA A 32 20.33 -7.30 -8.35
C ALA A 32 19.48 -6.55 -7.31
N ARG A 33 18.42 -5.87 -7.74
CA ARG A 33 17.46 -5.20 -6.85
C ARG A 33 16.83 -6.17 -5.85
N ASP A 34 16.22 -7.25 -6.33
CA ASP A 34 15.56 -8.24 -5.48
C ASP A 34 16.53 -8.97 -4.54
N TYR A 35 17.73 -9.26 -5.02
CA TYR A 35 18.80 -9.85 -4.22
C TYR A 35 19.23 -8.91 -3.09
N TRP A 36 19.56 -7.66 -3.40
CA TRP A 36 20.01 -6.71 -2.40
C TRP A 36 18.90 -6.25 -1.46
N GLN A 37 17.65 -6.22 -1.93
CA GLN A 37 16.50 -6.04 -1.06
C GLN A 37 16.40 -7.14 0.00
N ALA A 38 16.60 -8.40 -0.40
CA ALA A 38 16.65 -9.51 0.55
C ALA A 38 17.84 -9.38 1.51
N GLN A 39 19.04 -9.10 1.02
CA GLN A 39 20.23 -8.93 1.87
C GLN A 39 20.10 -7.79 2.88
N ASN A 40 19.59 -6.63 2.44
CA ASN A 40 19.38 -5.47 3.29
C ASN A 40 18.33 -5.78 4.37
N LEU A 41 17.25 -6.48 4.01
CA LEU A 41 16.24 -6.92 4.98
C LEU A 41 16.86 -7.84 6.04
N LEU A 42 17.63 -8.85 5.63
CA LEU A 42 18.28 -9.80 6.56
C LEU A 42 19.25 -9.08 7.51
N ALA A 43 20.11 -8.22 6.97
CA ALA A 43 21.07 -7.43 7.74
C ALA A 43 20.37 -6.48 8.73
N ALA A 44 19.21 -5.94 8.36
CA ALA A 44 18.43 -5.07 9.22
C ALA A 44 17.64 -5.82 10.31
N THR A 45 17.36 -7.12 10.13
CA THR A 45 16.44 -7.91 10.96
C THR A 45 17.07 -9.20 11.49
N LEU A 46 16.90 -10.32 10.78
CA LEU A 46 17.21 -11.68 11.25
C LEU A 46 18.69 -11.91 11.58
N GLN A 47 19.61 -11.13 11.00
CA GLN A 47 21.03 -11.21 11.37
C GLN A 47 21.34 -10.50 12.70
N LYS A 48 20.50 -9.57 13.14
CA LYS A 48 20.62 -8.91 14.45
C LYS A 48 19.92 -9.71 15.53
N ASP A 49 18.77 -10.29 15.20
CA ASP A 49 17.95 -11.11 16.09
C ASP A 49 17.29 -12.23 15.27
N ALA A 50 17.79 -13.45 15.44
CA ALA A 50 17.32 -14.62 14.71
C ALA A 50 15.87 -15.01 15.06
N ASP A 51 15.35 -14.57 16.21
CA ASP A 51 13.98 -14.83 16.66
C ASP A 51 13.01 -13.70 16.31
N ALA A 52 13.47 -12.66 15.60
CA ALA A 52 12.65 -11.52 15.22
C ALA A 52 11.48 -11.93 14.31
N LYS A 53 10.30 -11.34 14.55
CA LYS A 53 9.13 -11.49 13.68
C LYS A 53 9.08 -10.33 12.69
N VAL A 54 9.22 -10.64 11.40
CA VAL A 54 9.33 -9.64 10.34
C VAL A 54 8.07 -9.65 9.46
N LEU A 55 7.41 -8.49 9.35
CA LEU A 55 6.37 -8.24 8.35
C LEU A 55 6.98 -7.43 7.20
N VAL A 56 6.98 -8.00 5.99
CA VAL A 56 7.55 -7.35 4.81
C VAL A 56 6.42 -6.81 3.93
N HIS A 57 6.29 -5.48 3.87
CA HIS A 57 5.41 -4.85 2.89
C HIS A 57 6.18 -4.62 1.59
N CYS A 58 6.07 -5.56 0.66
CA CYS A 58 6.75 -5.52 -0.63
C CYS A 58 5.80 -5.23 -1.81
N GLY A 59 6.39 -4.85 -2.94
CA GLY A 59 5.64 -4.58 -4.17
C GLY A 59 5.33 -5.84 -4.98
N TYR A 60 4.08 -6.00 -5.41
CA TYR A 60 3.67 -6.97 -6.45
C TYR A 60 4.36 -8.35 -6.31
N ALA A 61 5.19 -8.72 -7.29
CA ALA A 61 5.71 -10.07 -7.42
C ALA A 61 6.88 -10.39 -6.48
N HIS A 62 7.41 -9.43 -5.70
CA HIS A 62 8.56 -9.65 -4.82
C HIS A 62 8.35 -10.80 -3.81
N LEU A 63 7.09 -11.10 -3.48
CA LEU A 63 6.68 -12.19 -2.59
C LEU A 63 6.64 -13.57 -3.27
N GLN A 64 6.84 -13.68 -4.59
CA GLN A 64 6.82 -14.98 -5.26
C GLN A 64 7.94 -15.88 -4.73
N GLU A 65 7.66 -17.15 -4.53
CA GLU A 65 8.60 -18.09 -3.88
C GLU A 65 9.35 -18.96 -4.89
N THR A 66 9.06 -18.81 -6.19
CA THR A 66 9.70 -19.58 -7.25
C THR A 66 10.52 -18.68 -8.15
N ALA A 67 11.78 -19.06 -8.40
CA ALA A 67 12.61 -18.42 -9.41
C ALA A 67 12.19 -18.85 -10.83
N SER A 68 12.30 -17.93 -11.78
CA SER A 68 12.12 -18.21 -13.21
C SER A 68 13.44 -18.06 -13.96
N THR A 69 13.48 -18.46 -15.22
CA THR A 69 14.64 -18.22 -16.10
C THR A 69 14.90 -16.73 -16.35
N ARG A 70 13.93 -15.85 -16.08
CA ARG A 70 14.02 -14.42 -16.37
C ARG A 70 14.31 -13.58 -15.13
N TRP A 71 13.86 -14.04 -13.97
CA TRP A 71 13.89 -13.26 -12.74
C TRP A 71 13.77 -14.15 -11.51
N THR A 72 14.47 -13.76 -10.46
CA THR A 72 14.44 -14.38 -9.15
C THR A 72 13.88 -13.38 -8.14
N PRO A 73 12.74 -13.68 -7.50
CA PRO A 73 12.08 -12.77 -6.57
C PRO A 73 12.78 -12.69 -5.22
N MET A 74 12.56 -11.58 -4.51
CA MET A 74 13.10 -11.33 -3.17
C MET A 74 12.76 -12.45 -2.17
N ALA A 75 11.52 -12.95 -2.14
CA ALA A 75 11.14 -14.03 -1.22
C ALA A 75 11.91 -15.33 -1.50
N TYR A 76 12.18 -15.67 -2.76
CA TYR A 76 13.07 -16.77 -3.10
C TYR A 76 14.48 -16.56 -2.53
N TYR A 77 15.06 -15.36 -2.67
CA TYR A 77 16.38 -15.07 -2.09
C TYR A 77 16.39 -15.16 -0.56
N LEU A 78 15.32 -14.71 0.11
CA LEU A 78 15.18 -14.85 1.56
C LEU A 78 15.14 -16.32 1.98
N HIS A 79 14.35 -17.14 1.26
CA HIS A 79 14.30 -18.58 1.50
C HIS A 79 15.68 -19.23 1.31
N GLN A 80 16.39 -18.92 0.22
CA GLN A 80 17.73 -19.46 -0.03
C GLN A 80 18.75 -19.07 1.05
N ALA A 81 18.68 -17.84 1.56
CA ALA A 81 19.63 -17.32 2.54
C ALA A 81 19.35 -17.80 3.98
N THR A 82 18.11 -18.13 4.31
CA THR A 82 17.68 -18.41 5.69
C THR A 82 17.14 -19.83 5.91
N GLY A 83 16.71 -20.51 4.85
CA GLY A 83 15.94 -21.74 4.93
C GLY A 83 14.50 -21.55 5.43
N LEU A 84 14.07 -20.31 5.72
CA LEU A 84 12.71 -20.02 6.16
C LEU A 84 11.74 -20.06 4.99
N ASP A 85 10.52 -20.55 5.26
CA ASP A 85 9.39 -20.54 4.34
C ASP A 85 8.41 -19.43 4.79
N PRO A 86 8.52 -18.19 4.26
CA PRO A 86 7.71 -17.08 4.74
C PRO A 86 6.26 -17.23 4.24
N LEU A 87 5.28 -16.95 5.10
CA LEU A 87 3.88 -16.87 4.65
C LEU A 87 3.71 -15.72 3.65
N THR A 88 3.27 -16.03 2.42
CA THR A 88 3.10 -15.02 1.35
C THR A 88 1.64 -14.64 1.09
N VAL A 89 1.35 -13.33 1.07
CA VAL A 89 -0.01 -12.81 0.88
C VAL A 89 -0.06 -11.79 -0.27
N ASP A 90 -0.61 -12.21 -1.41
CA ASP A 90 -0.77 -11.37 -2.60
C ASP A 90 -2.15 -10.69 -2.62
N GLN A 91 -2.13 -9.36 -2.64
CA GLN A 91 -3.32 -8.51 -2.73
C GLN A 91 -3.47 -7.85 -4.12
N THR A 92 -2.66 -8.27 -5.09
CA THR A 92 -2.53 -7.61 -6.41
C THR A 92 -3.09 -8.46 -7.56
N ALA A 93 -2.97 -9.79 -7.51
CA ALA A 93 -3.43 -10.65 -8.59
C ALA A 93 -4.94 -10.58 -8.82
N PHE A 94 -5.72 -10.45 -7.75
CA PHE A 94 -7.19 -10.34 -7.80
C PHE A 94 -7.67 -8.92 -7.49
N ALA A 95 -6.83 -7.91 -7.72
CA ALA A 95 -7.22 -6.51 -7.58
C ALA A 95 -8.26 -6.10 -8.62
N GLU A 96 -9.12 -5.15 -8.23
CA GLU A 96 -9.96 -4.39 -9.15
C GLU A 96 -9.11 -3.68 -10.22
N ARG A 97 -9.65 -3.60 -11.44
CA ARG A 97 -9.01 -2.90 -12.56
C ARG A 97 -9.95 -1.82 -13.12
N GLY A 98 -9.41 -0.93 -13.95
CA GLY A 98 -10.21 0.17 -14.54
C GLY A 98 -11.35 -0.30 -15.44
N ILE A 99 -11.28 -1.54 -15.94
CA ILE A 99 -12.37 -2.22 -16.63
C ILE A 99 -12.44 -3.68 -16.14
N GLU A 100 -13.65 -4.22 -16.03
CA GLU A 100 -13.88 -5.59 -15.55
C GLU A 100 -13.16 -6.63 -16.41
N GLN A 101 -13.09 -6.44 -17.73
CA GLN A 101 -12.47 -7.40 -18.66
C GLN A 101 -10.96 -7.56 -18.44
N ALA A 102 -10.31 -6.60 -17.77
CA ALA A 102 -8.89 -6.67 -17.41
C ALA A 102 -8.66 -7.35 -16.05
N GLU A 103 -9.73 -7.64 -15.29
CA GLU A 103 -9.66 -8.33 -14.01
C GLU A 103 -9.39 -9.83 -14.18
N HIS A 104 -8.83 -10.45 -13.14
CA HIS A 104 -8.58 -11.88 -13.14
C HIS A 104 -9.90 -12.69 -13.14
N GLY A 105 -9.97 -13.77 -13.91
CA GLY A 105 -11.20 -14.58 -14.04
C GLY A 105 -11.74 -15.11 -12.70
N TRP A 106 -10.88 -15.48 -11.76
CA TRP A 106 -11.29 -15.82 -10.39
C TRP A 106 -12.00 -14.69 -9.64
N ARG A 107 -11.58 -13.43 -9.83
CA ARG A 107 -12.29 -12.27 -9.25
C ARG A 107 -13.66 -12.12 -9.89
N GLN A 108 -13.72 -12.09 -11.22
CA GLN A 108 -14.98 -11.98 -11.99
C GLN A 108 -15.96 -13.08 -11.60
N GLY A 109 -15.48 -14.33 -11.52
CA GLY A 109 -16.30 -15.48 -11.13
C GLY A 109 -16.77 -15.41 -9.67
N SER A 110 -15.96 -14.85 -8.77
CA SER A 110 -16.35 -14.65 -7.36
C SER A 110 -17.44 -13.59 -7.23
N GLU A 111 -17.33 -12.50 -8.00
CA GLU A 111 -18.34 -11.44 -8.02
C GLU A 111 -19.65 -11.92 -8.67
N ALA A 112 -19.57 -12.59 -9.81
CA ALA A 112 -20.75 -13.13 -10.51
C ALA A 112 -21.54 -14.15 -9.66
N ARG A 113 -20.88 -14.79 -8.68
CA ARG A 113 -21.49 -15.72 -7.73
C ARG A 113 -21.94 -15.05 -6.43
N GLY A 114 -21.73 -13.73 -6.27
CA GLY A 114 -22.05 -13.00 -5.06
C GLY A 114 -21.23 -13.40 -3.84
N LEU A 115 -20.00 -13.91 -4.04
CA LEU A 115 -19.12 -14.32 -2.94
C LEU A 115 -18.42 -13.13 -2.27
N ILE A 116 -18.22 -12.04 -3.02
CA ILE A 116 -17.55 -10.84 -2.53
C ILE A 116 -18.58 -9.93 -1.86
N GLU A 117 -18.57 -9.92 -0.53
CA GLU A 117 -19.40 -9.03 0.29
C GLU A 117 -18.64 -7.72 0.63
N ASP A 118 -18.82 -7.18 1.83
CA ASP A 118 -18.17 -5.98 2.35
C ASP A 118 -16.81 -6.24 3.03
N ARG A 119 -16.28 -7.47 2.92
CA ARG A 119 -15.01 -7.89 3.51
C ARG A 119 -14.11 -8.64 2.52
N PRO A 120 -12.77 -8.56 2.70
CA PRO A 120 -11.85 -9.38 1.92
C PRO A 120 -12.10 -10.88 2.12
N LEU A 121 -11.87 -11.66 1.08
CA LEU A 121 -11.96 -13.12 1.12
C LEU A 121 -10.74 -13.79 0.50
N VAL A 122 -10.59 -15.08 0.82
CA VAL A 122 -9.66 -16.00 0.17
C VAL A 122 -10.46 -17.10 -0.50
N LEU A 123 -9.96 -17.61 -1.62
CA LEU A 123 -10.60 -18.69 -2.34
C LEU A 123 -9.99 -20.03 -1.91
N LEU A 124 -10.86 -21.01 -1.71
CA LEU A 124 -10.48 -22.40 -1.49
C LEU A 124 -10.85 -23.22 -2.72
N ASP A 125 -10.09 -24.27 -2.98
CA ASP A 125 -10.44 -25.25 -3.99
C ASP A 125 -11.49 -26.26 -3.48
N ALA A 126 -11.82 -27.26 -4.30
CA ALA A 126 -12.82 -28.27 -3.94
C ALA A 126 -12.37 -29.23 -2.81
N ALA A 127 -11.06 -29.35 -2.55
CA ALA A 127 -10.53 -30.12 -1.44
C ALA A 127 -10.55 -29.32 -0.12
N GLY A 128 -10.78 -28.01 -0.20
CA GLY A 128 -10.75 -27.09 0.94
C GLY A 128 -9.38 -26.45 1.17
N ASP A 129 -8.43 -26.68 0.25
CA ASP A 129 -7.11 -26.07 0.31
C ASP A 129 -7.14 -24.66 -0.29
N LEU A 130 -6.18 -23.81 0.12
CA LEU A 130 -6.02 -22.48 -0.46
C LEU A 130 -5.85 -22.58 -1.97
N LEU A 131 -6.59 -21.78 -2.72
CA LEU A 131 -6.50 -21.74 -4.17
C LEU A 131 -5.16 -21.11 -4.60
N ARG A 132 -4.17 -21.97 -4.87
CA ARG A 132 -2.83 -21.58 -5.33
C ARG A 132 -2.69 -21.76 -6.83
N ARG A 133 -1.76 -21.02 -7.44
CA ARG A 133 -1.26 -21.32 -8.79
C ARG A 133 0.14 -21.90 -8.62
N GLU A 134 0.40 -23.05 -9.25
CA GLU A 134 1.70 -23.74 -9.12
C GLU A 134 2.90 -22.92 -9.61
N GLN A 135 2.68 -21.94 -10.49
CA GLN A 135 3.77 -21.25 -11.20
C GLN A 135 4.59 -20.28 -10.34
N ASP A 136 4.00 -19.68 -9.30
CA ASP A 136 4.66 -18.65 -8.48
C ASP A 136 4.67 -18.95 -6.98
N ASN A 137 4.10 -20.09 -6.59
CA ASN A 137 4.04 -20.62 -5.22
C ASN A 137 3.72 -19.55 -4.16
N VAL A 138 2.66 -18.78 -4.39
CA VAL A 138 2.15 -17.84 -3.38
C VAL A 138 1.11 -18.54 -2.51
N ASP A 139 1.22 -18.41 -1.19
CA ASP A 139 0.35 -19.10 -0.22
C ASP A 139 -1.10 -18.62 -0.24
N ILE A 140 -1.31 -17.29 -0.16
CA ILE A 140 -2.63 -16.68 -0.02
C ILE A 140 -2.81 -15.59 -1.07
N ARG A 141 -3.96 -15.60 -1.75
CA ARG A 141 -4.40 -14.51 -2.61
C ARG A 141 -5.71 -13.93 -2.11
N VAL A 142 -5.74 -12.61 -1.95
CA VAL A 142 -6.87 -11.90 -1.37
C VAL A 142 -7.73 -11.30 -2.49
N VAL A 143 -9.03 -11.54 -2.43
CA VAL A 143 -10.02 -10.81 -3.22
C VAL A 143 -10.62 -9.72 -2.35
N ASN A 144 -10.36 -8.46 -2.68
CA ASN A 144 -10.94 -7.31 -1.99
C ASN A 144 -12.31 -6.93 -2.59
N PRO A 145 -13.25 -6.42 -1.76
CA PRO A 145 -14.48 -5.79 -2.23
C PRO A 145 -14.23 -4.71 -3.28
N ARG A 146 -15.22 -4.50 -4.15
CA ARG A 146 -15.17 -3.43 -5.14
C ARG A 146 -15.14 -2.07 -4.45
N THR A 147 -14.32 -1.16 -4.96
CA THR A 147 -14.18 0.17 -4.36
C THR A 147 -15.49 0.93 -4.49
N GLN A 148 -16.08 1.30 -3.36
CA GLN A 148 -17.23 2.20 -3.33
C GLN A 148 -16.76 3.64 -3.18
N TYR A 149 -17.50 4.56 -3.82
CA TYR A 149 -17.24 5.99 -3.77
C TYR A 149 -18.41 6.71 -3.13
N VAL A 150 -18.11 7.65 -2.23
CA VAL A 150 -19.06 8.60 -1.65
C VAL A 150 -18.50 9.99 -1.91
N ASN A 151 -19.31 10.87 -2.50
CA ASN A 151 -18.91 12.24 -2.89
C ASN A 151 -17.59 12.27 -3.70
N GLY A 152 -17.40 11.31 -4.61
CA GLY A 152 -16.20 11.20 -5.46
C GLY A 152 -14.95 10.69 -4.74
N ARG A 153 -15.05 10.26 -3.47
CA ARG A 153 -13.91 9.79 -2.67
C ARG A 153 -14.07 8.31 -2.31
N PRO A 154 -13.02 7.48 -2.44
CA PRO A 154 -13.11 6.06 -2.17
C PRO A 154 -13.26 5.78 -0.66
N VAL A 155 -14.20 4.92 -0.31
CA VAL A 155 -14.59 4.65 1.11
C VAL A 155 -13.48 3.97 1.90
N TRP A 156 -12.57 3.22 1.26
CA TRP A 156 -11.44 2.58 1.95
C TRP A 156 -10.52 3.59 2.64
N MET A 157 -10.54 4.87 2.25
CA MET A 157 -9.81 5.94 2.93
C MET A 157 -10.28 6.18 4.37
N ARG A 158 -11.43 5.64 4.78
CA ARG A 158 -11.84 5.56 6.20
C ARG A 158 -10.92 4.67 7.02
N MET A 159 -10.10 3.81 6.38
CA MET A 159 -9.09 2.96 7.04
C MET A 159 -9.68 2.12 8.18
N GLY A 160 -10.85 1.49 7.94
CA GLY A 160 -11.54 0.70 8.95
C GLY A 160 -12.09 1.52 10.13
N GLY A 161 -12.45 2.78 9.90
CA GLY A 161 -13.00 3.68 10.92
C GLY A 161 -11.95 4.55 11.64
N ARG A 162 -10.67 4.36 11.31
CA ARG A 162 -9.58 5.19 11.84
C ARG A 162 -9.57 6.62 11.30
N ARG A 163 -10.34 6.87 10.25
CA ARG A 163 -10.54 8.19 9.66
C ARG A 163 -12.03 8.40 9.42
N VAL A 164 -12.47 9.63 9.65
CA VAL A 164 -13.83 10.11 9.42
C VAL A 164 -13.86 11.03 8.20
N ALA A 165 -14.99 11.07 7.50
CA ALA A 165 -15.20 12.03 6.43
C ALA A 165 -15.47 13.41 7.05
N VAL A 166 -14.65 14.39 6.70
CA VAL A 166 -14.79 15.78 7.13
C VAL A 166 -15.04 16.63 5.90
N ALA A 167 -16.20 17.28 5.86
CA ALA A 167 -16.57 18.17 4.76
C ALA A 167 -15.83 19.50 4.92
N ILE A 168 -15.03 19.85 3.91
CA ILE A 168 -14.22 21.07 3.89
C ILE A 168 -14.75 22.02 2.82
N ASP A 169 -15.00 23.26 3.22
CA ASP A 169 -15.31 24.35 2.28
C ASP A 169 -14.04 24.81 1.56
N THR A 170 -14.11 25.00 0.26
CA THR A 170 -12.95 25.31 -0.60
C THR A 170 -13.10 26.58 -1.46
N PRO A 171 -13.73 27.68 -0.97
CA PRO A 171 -14.02 28.85 -1.80
C PRO A 171 -12.77 29.47 -2.44
N GLU A 172 -11.61 29.33 -1.80
CA GLU A 172 -10.31 29.87 -2.24
C GLU A 172 -9.73 29.14 -3.47
N CYS A 173 -10.26 27.95 -3.80
CA CYS A 173 -9.79 27.11 -4.90
C CYS A 173 -10.87 26.83 -5.96
N VAL A 174 -12.03 27.50 -5.91
CA VAL A 174 -13.08 27.35 -6.94
C VAL A 174 -12.75 28.15 -8.21
N SER A 175 -11.99 29.25 -8.09
CA SER A 175 -11.59 30.09 -9.23
C SER A 175 -10.28 29.65 -9.89
N GLU A 176 -9.46 28.86 -9.20
CA GLU A 176 -8.15 28.39 -9.67
C GLU A 176 -8.01 26.92 -9.27
N ALA A 177 -7.75 26.03 -10.24
CA ALA A 177 -7.49 24.62 -9.95
C ALA A 177 -6.43 24.51 -8.84
N GLY A 178 -6.75 23.78 -7.78
CA GLY A 178 -5.95 23.76 -6.56
C GLY A 178 -6.02 22.44 -5.83
N VAL A 179 -5.08 22.23 -4.92
CA VAL A 179 -4.95 21.03 -4.11
C VAL A 179 -4.97 21.43 -2.64
N ILE A 180 -5.81 20.78 -1.84
CA ILE A 180 -5.83 20.95 -0.38
C ILE A 180 -5.20 19.72 0.25
N SER A 181 -4.29 19.94 1.19
CA SER A 181 -3.66 18.89 2.00
C SER A 181 -3.93 19.15 3.48
N ALA A 182 -4.20 18.08 4.24
CA ALA A 182 -4.43 18.15 5.68
C ALA A 182 -3.26 17.54 6.44
N PHE A 183 -2.67 18.33 7.34
CA PHE A 183 -1.57 17.95 8.20
C PHE A 183 -2.05 17.95 9.65
N ASP A 184 -1.41 17.18 10.50
CA ASP A 184 -1.47 17.40 11.94
C ASP A 184 -0.92 18.80 12.26
N ALA A 185 -1.55 19.52 13.19
CA ALA A 185 -1.15 20.88 13.53
C ALA A 185 0.26 20.97 14.11
N ASP A 186 0.74 19.93 14.79
CA ASP A 186 2.06 19.91 15.45
C ASP A 186 3.20 19.48 14.52
N TRP A 187 2.88 19.14 13.25
CA TRP A 187 3.89 18.58 12.35
C TRP A 187 4.69 19.63 11.60
N GLU A 188 5.97 19.29 11.40
CA GLU A 188 6.90 20.06 10.60
C GLU A 188 6.43 20.28 9.15
N GLU A 189 6.98 21.30 8.51
CA GLU A 189 6.55 21.73 7.17
C GLU A 189 6.64 20.64 6.10
N ARG A 190 7.59 19.71 6.22
CA ARG A 190 7.84 18.60 5.27
C ARG A 190 7.09 17.31 5.59
N ALA A 191 6.19 17.31 6.57
CA ALA A 191 5.46 16.10 6.92
C ALA A 191 4.58 15.59 5.77
N VAL A 192 4.33 14.28 5.73
CA VAL A 192 3.38 13.69 4.76
C VAL A 192 1.96 13.95 5.26
N PRO A 193 1.07 14.57 4.46
CA PRO A 193 -0.30 14.86 4.88
C PRO A 193 -1.11 13.58 5.10
N TYR A 194 -2.14 13.67 5.94
CA TYR A 194 -3.10 12.57 6.14
C TYR A 194 -3.90 12.31 4.87
N ASP A 195 -4.38 13.38 4.24
CA ASP A 195 -5.16 13.34 3.03
C ASP A 195 -4.83 14.55 2.14
N ARG A 196 -4.99 14.36 0.83
CA ARG A 196 -4.82 15.35 -0.22
C ARG A 196 -5.96 15.20 -1.23
N VAL A 197 -6.57 16.32 -1.59
CA VAL A 197 -7.68 16.35 -2.54
C VAL A 197 -7.49 17.47 -3.56
N GLU A 198 -7.72 17.15 -4.83
CA GLU A 198 -7.87 18.14 -5.89
C GLU A 198 -9.24 18.79 -5.76
N VAL A 199 -9.29 20.12 -5.78
CA VAL A 199 -10.54 20.86 -5.58
C VAL A 199 -11.34 20.86 -6.87
N MET A 200 -12.44 20.11 -6.87
CA MET A 200 -13.34 19.99 -8.02
C MET A 200 -14.74 20.58 -7.77
N ALA A 201 -15.04 20.91 -6.52
CA ALA A 201 -16.31 21.48 -6.08
C ALA A 201 -16.07 22.40 -4.88
N ALA A 202 -17.03 23.27 -4.56
CA ALA A 202 -16.94 24.20 -3.43
C ALA A 202 -16.89 23.53 -2.05
N LYS A 203 -17.27 22.24 -1.98
CA LYS A 203 -17.18 21.40 -0.80
C LYS A 203 -16.62 20.04 -1.19
N MET A 204 -15.64 19.57 -0.44
CA MET A 204 -14.99 18.26 -0.66
C MET A 204 -14.83 17.53 0.67
N ASP A 205 -14.97 16.20 0.63
CA ASP A 205 -14.70 15.36 1.79
C ASP A 205 -13.21 15.01 1.86
N MET A 206 -12.61 15.23 3.03
CA MET A 206 -11.29 14.70 3.39
C MET A 206 -11.44 13.62 4.47
N TYR A 207 -10.64 12.56 4.39
CA TYR A 207 -10.64 11.48 5.37
C TYR A 207 -9.52 11.68 6.39
N LEU A 208 -9.89 12.18 7.57
CA LEU A 208 -8.99 12.66 8.61
C LEU A 208 -9.17 11.87 9.92
N PRO A 209 -8.14 11.75 10.78
CA PRO A 209 -8.32 11.17 12.10
C PRO A 209 -9.35 11.98 12.91
N PRO A 210 -10.21 11.34 13.74
CA PRO A 210 -11.15 12.05 14.61
C PRO A 210 -10.43 12.76 15.77
N ASP A 211 -11.11 13.71 16.42
CA ASP A 211 -10.63 14.39 17.64
C ASP A 211 -9.18 14.95 17.53
N THR A 212 -8.78 15.43 16.36
CA THR A 212 -7.41 15.86 16.07
C THR A 212 -7.39 17.30 15.58
N GLU A 213 -6.45 18.08 16.10
CA GLU A 213 -6.14 19.43 15.60
C GLU A 213 -5.32 19.32 14.30
N MET A 214 -5.83 19.94 13.24
CA MET A 214 -5.28 19.83 11.89
C MET A 214 -4.96 21.21 11.32
N GLU A 215 -3.97 21.26 10.45
CA GLU A 215 -3.71 22.40 9.56
C GLU A 215 -4.00 22.00 8.12
N LEU A 216 -5.00 22.66 7.52
CA LEU A 216 -5.26 22.60 6.09
C LEU A 216 -4.34 23.58 5.37
N ARG A 217 -3.68 23.11 4.30
CA ARG A 217 -2.88 23.95 3.40
C ARG A 217 -3.44 23.82 1.99
N GLY A 218 -3.83 24.95 1.41
CA GLY A 218 -4.27 25.04 0.02
C GLY A 218 -3.12 25.45 -0.89
N PHE A 219 -2.95 24.76 -2.01
CA PHE A 219 -1.88 25.00 -2.98
C PHE A 219 -2.48 25.19 -4.38
N ARG A 220 -1.87 26.05 -5.19
CA ARG A 220 -2.12 26.08 -6.64
C ARG A 220 -1.44 24.89 -7.32
N LEU A 221 -1.78 24.64 -8.59
CA LEU A 221 -1.13 23.59 -9.39
C LEU A 221 0.39 23.79 -9.58
N ASP A 222 0.89 25.03 -9.48
CA ASP A 222 2.33 25.32 -9.52
C ASP A 222 3.04 25.05 -8.18
N GLY A 223 2.31 24.61 -7.16
CA GLY A 223 2.82 24.32 -5.82
C GLY A 223 2.88 25.54 -4.88
N SER A 224 2.48 26.73 -5.34
CA SER A 224 2.43 27.91 -4.47
C SER A 224 1.34 27.80 -3.42
N LEU A 225 1.67 28.15 -2.17
CA LEU A 225 0.73 28.16 -1.04
C LEU A 225 -0.28 29.32 -1.21
N VAL A 226 -1.57 29.00 -1.08
CA VAL A 226 -2.69 29.95 -1.14
C VAL A 226 -3.16 30.31 0.26
N PHE A 227 -3.35 29.31 1.13
CA PHE A 227 -3.83 29.52 2.48
C PHE A 227 -3.36 28.45 3.46
N ARG A 228 -3.43 28.80 4.74
CA ARG A 228 -3.37 27.88 5.89
C ARG A 228 -4.61 28.09 6.75
N ARG A 229 -5.23 27.01 7.23
CA ARG A 229 -6.44 27.07 8.04
C ARG A 229 -6.46 25.96 9.09
N ALA A 230 -6.68 26.32 10.34
CA ALA A 230 -6.88 25.36 11.41
C ALA A 230 -8.23 24.65 11.27
N LEU A 231 -8.28 23.38 11.67
CA LEU A 231 -9.48 22.55 11.67
C LEU A 231 -9.37 21.55 12.83
N THR A 232 -10.35 21.54 13.72
CA THR A 232 -10.56 20.42 14.65
C THR A 232 -11.49 19.42 14.00
N THR A 233 -11.06 18.15 13.91
CA THR A 233 -11.92 17.09 13.36
C THR A 233 -12.97 16.65 14.37
N PRO A 234 -14.16 16.20 13.89
CA PRO A 234 -15.24 15.73 14.76
C PRO A 234 -14.96 14.37 15.39
#